data_AF-A0A6L5YTG7-F1
#
_entry.id   AF-A0A6L5YTG7-F1
#
_cell.length_a   1.000
_cell.length_b   1.000
_cell.length_c   1.000
_cell.angle_alpha   90.00
_cell.angle_beta   90.00
_cell.angle_gamma   90.00
#
_symmetry.space_group_name_H-M   'P 1'
#
loop_
_entity.id
_entity.type
_entity.pdbx_description
1 polymer ?
#
loop_
_entity_poly.entity_id
_entity_poly.type
_entity_poly.pdbx_seq_one_letter_code
_entity_poly.pdbx_strand_id
1 'polypeptide(L)'
;MKEEYRQKLLTGNEWIDGTDKYGLTLTDDLDSLLSCAILQHIKGWNIESAFIFNDNKVHEKDKQKLDCYYKIADTDNEQIGVDFAKAEGKCFDNHLTQFTYHEEINSQAINLNRVQNIYREKYCKKYNLSTVLLLWSLYDLPKTKLTDELMMLLIAIDSSDAGFYTDKRWVGIHEYWINEVLDLPELLEFERSHTKEDFNKFKRELGLVKGRSKIWVEDKKLCTDIDLEAVNEILWWNTDIEIKLPEAEFYRNGIYKDNIVNIQGFPSSIKTICDNPFSYAMTSKYAVAVSEQVM
;
A
#
# COMPACT_ATOMS: atom_id res chain seq x y z
N MET A 1 -15.70 -6.90 -2.35
CA MET A 1 -16.08 -5.55 -1.87
C MET A 1 -17.57 -5.40 -2.00
N LYS A 2 -18.25 -4.72 -1.09
CA LYS A 2 -19.65 -4.35 -1.33
C LYS A 2 -19.76 -3.38 -2.49
N GLU A 3 -20.78 -3.58 -3.32
CA GLU A 3 -20.93 -2.88 -4.61
C GLU A 3 -20.92 -1.35 -4.48
N GLU A 4 -21.54 -0.80 -3.43
CA GLU A 4 -21.59 0.64 -3.21
C GLU A 4 -20.21 1.31 -3.07
N TYR A 5 -19.22 0.59 -2.50
CA TYR A 5 -17.85 1.12 -2.35
C TYR A 5 -17.07 0.95 -3.64
N ARG A 6 -17.29 -0.16 -4.36
CA ARG A 6 -16.70 -0.38 -5.69
C ARG A 6 -17.12 0.72 -6.66
N GLN A 7 -18.42 1.07 -6.69
CA GLN A 7 -18.93 2.15 -7.54
C GLN A 7 -18.35 3.52 -7.17
N LYS A 8 -18.17 3.80 -5.87
CA LYS A 8 -17.50 5.03 -5.42
C LYS A 8 -16.04 5.10 -5.87
N LEU A 9 -15.30 3.98 -5.80
CA LEU A 9 -13.92 3.92 -6.30
C LEU A 9 -13.87 4.14 -7.81
N LEU A 10 -14.78 3.52 -8.56
CA LEU A 10 -14.87 3.62 -10.02
C LEU A 10 -15.21 5.00 -10.56
N THR A 11 -15.92 5.82 -9.80
CA THR A 11 -16.34 7.15 -10.25
C THR A 11 -15.11 8.01 -10.56
N GLY A 12 -14.85 8.29 -11.84
CA GLY A 12 -13.66 9.01 -12.30
C GLY A 12 -12.37 8.18 -12.31
N ASN A 13 -12.48 6.86 -12.16
CA ASN A 13 -11.38 5.89 -12.18
C ASN A 13 -11.73 4.65 -13.02
N GLU A 14 -12.39 4.86 -14.14
CA GLU A 14 -12.83 3.79 -15.04
C GLU A 14 -11.64 2.99 -15.62
N TRP A 15 -10.43 3.52 -15.53
CA TRP A 15 -9.18 2.86 -15.92
C TRP A 15 -8.93 1.53 -15.20
N ILE A 16 -9.48 1.30 -14.00
CA ILE A 16 -9.30 0.02 -13.28
C ILE A 16 -9.99 -1.15 -14.00
N ASP A 17 -11.11 -0.87 -14.68
CA ASP A 17 -11.87 -1.83 -15.49
C ASP A 17 -11.52 -1.71 -17.00
N GLY A 18 -10.66 -0.76 -17.34
CA GLY A 18 -10.17 -0.55 -18.70
C GLY A 18 -9.28 -1.67 -19.22
N THR A 19 -8.98 -1.59 -20.53
CA THR A 19 -8.13 -2.54 -21.26
C THR A 19 -6.71 -2.00 -21.52
N ASP A 20 -6.44 -0.77 -21.09
CA ASP A 20 -5.12 -0.15 -21.21
C ASP A 20 -4.06 -0.96 -20.46
N LYS A 21 -2.82 -0.87 -20.97
CA LYS A 21 -1.66 -1.47 -20.33
C LYS A 21 -0.92 -0.41 -19.54
N TYR A 22 -0.56 -0.76 -18.32
CA TYR A 22 0.17 0.11 -17.42
C TYR A 22 1.40 -0.61 -16.87
N GLY A 23 2.39 0.18 -16.45
CA GLY A 23 3.51 -0.29 -15.65
C GLY A 23 3.22 -0.07 -14.17
N LEU A 24 3.68 -0.97 -13.30
CA LEU A 24 3.55 -0.83 -11.86
C LEU A 24 4.81 -0.24 -11.25
N THR A 25 4.62 0.70 -10.32
CA THR A 25 5.64 1.16 -9.39
C THR A 25 5.49 0.43 -8.07
N LEU A 26 6.37 -0.56 -7.85
CA LEU A 26 6.54 -1.28 -6.59
C LEU A 26 7.16 -0.37 -5.52
N THR A 27 6.85 -0.56 -4.24
CA THR A 27 7.58 0.08 -3.12
C THR A 27 8.51 -0.91 -2.42
N ASP A 28 8.71 -0.82 -1.11
CA ASP A 28 9.80 -1.48 -0.42
C ASP A 28 9.36 -2.65 0.47
N ASP A 29 8.11 -3.13 0.40
CA ASP A 29 7.63 -4.22 1.25
C ASP A 29 6.66 -5.22 0.57
N LEU A 30 6.17 -6.18 1.36
CA LEU A 30 5.29 -7.25 0.89
C LEU A 30 3.89 -6.75 0.48
N ASP A 31 3.36 -5.70 1.12
CA ASP A 31 2.02 -5.20 0.77
C ASP A 31 2.04 -4.73 -0.69
N SER A 32 3.08 -3.96 -1.06
CA SER A 32 3.28 -3.54 -2.44
C SER A 32 3.58 -4.70 -3.39
N LEU A 33 4.44 -5.65 -3.01
CA LEU A 33 4.82 -6.76 -3.90
C LEU A 33 3.65 -7.69 -4.20
N LEU A 34 2.90 -8.09 -3.17
CA LEU A 34 1.73 -8.94 -3.37
C LEU A 34 0.62 -8.17 -4.09
N SER A 35 0.45 -6.88 -3.82
CA SER A 35 -0.45 -6.01 -4.60
C SER A 35 -0.07 -5.98 -6.08
N CYS A 36 1.23 -5.88 -6.40
CA CYS A 36 1.71 -5.94 -7.78
C CYS A 36 1.44 -7.31 -8.42
N ALA A 37 1.63 -8.41 -7.67
CA ALA A 37 1.35 -9.76 -8.18
C ALA A 37 -0.14 -9.99 -8.46
N ILE A 38 -1.03 -9.46 -7.60
CA ILE A 38 -2.49 -9.45 -7.84
C ILE A 38 -2.79 -8.70 -9.15
N LEU A 39 -2.26 -7.49 -9.32
CA LEU A 39 -2.47 -6.70 -10.53
C LEU A 39 -1.89 -7.37 -11.78
N GLN A 40 -0.73 -8.03 -11.68
CA GLN A 40 -0.17 -8.82 -12.77
C GLN A 40 -1.09 -10.00 -13.13
N HIS A 41 -1.61 -10.73 -12.14
CA HIS A 41 -2.50 -11.87 -12.38
C HIS A 41 -3.81 -11.44 -13.08
N ILE A 42 -4.38 -10.32 -12.65
CA ILE A 42 -5.71 -9.87 -13.09
C ILE A 42 -5.65 -9.03 -14.36
N LYS A 43 -4.63 -8.17 -14.48
CA LYS A 43 -4.51 -7.17 -15.54
C LYS A 43 -3.35 -7.41 -16.50
N GLY A 44 -2.39 -8.27 -16.13
CA GLY A 44 -1.16 -8.48 -16.90
C GLY A 44 -0.18 -7.30 -16.86
N TRP A 45 -0.30 -6.43 -15.85
CA TRP A 45 0.55 -5.25 -15.69
C TRP A 45 1.83 -5.59 -14.92
N ASN A 46 2.97 -5.39 -15.57
CA ASN A 46 4.26 -5.76 -15.01
C ASN A 46 4.84 -4.64 -14.12
N ILE A 47 5.68 -5.03 -13.16
CA ILE A 47 6.52 -4.08 -12.42
C ILE A 47 7.56 -3.52 -13.38
N GLU A 48 7.52 -2.20 -13.58
CA GLU A 48 8.41 -1.46 -14.48
C GLU A 48 9.23 -0.39 -13.77
N SER A 49 8.85 -0.07 -12.54
CA SER A 49 9.56 0.86 -11.68
C SER A 49 9.47 0.45 -10.22
N ALA A 50 10.37 0.99 -9.42
CA ALA A 50 10.41 0.79 -7.97
C ALA A 50 10.65 2.13 -7.27
N PHE A 51 9.88 2.43 -6.24
CA PHE A 51 10.04 3.60 -5.40
C PHE A 51 10.45 3.16 -3.99
N ILE A 52 11.75 3.24 -3.72
CA ILE A 52 12.35 2.72 -2.49
C ILE A 52 12.47 3.84 -1.46
N PHE A 53 11.78 3.67 -0.34
CA PHE A 53 11.77 4.64 0.76
C PHE A 53 13.05 4.54 1.61
N ASN A 54 13.58 5.69 2.02
CA ASN A 54 14.78 5.80 2.85
C ASN A 54 15.90 4.86 2.36
N ASP A 55 16.29 5.01 1.10
CA ASP A 55 17.36 4.23 0.48
C ASP A 55 18.70 4.63 1.12
N ASN A 56 19.09 3.89 2.16
CA ASN A 56 20.30 4.15 2.94
C ASN A 56 21.59 4.01 2.10
N LYS A 57 21.53 3.52 0.85
CA LYS A 57 22.69 3.54 -0.05
C LYS A 57 22.93 4.93 -0.64
N VAL A 58 21.96 5.82 -0.54
CA VAL A 58 22.04 7.19 -1.00
C VAL A 58 22.10 8.10 0.22
N HIS A 59 23.32 8.42 0.63
CA HIS A 59 23.57 9.40 1.69
C HIS A 59 24.14 10.68 1.10
N GLU A 60 23.47 11.80 1.34
CA GLU A 60 24.10 13.12 1.25
C GLU A 60 25.00 13.36 2.46
N LYS A 61 25.94 14.30 2.30
CA LYS A 61 26.89 14.70 3.36
C LYS A 61 26.20 15.13 4.66
N ASP A 62 24.92 15.49 4.61
CA ASP A 62 24.16 16.10 5.71
C ASP A 62 23.19 15.13 6.42
N LYS A 63 23.28 13.81 6.19
CA LYS A 63 22.39 12.78 6.79
C LYS A 63 20.89 12.94 6.45
N GLN A 64 20.58 13.67 5.37
CA GLN A 64 19.22 13.74 4.83
C GLN A 64 18.79 12.33 4.36
N LYS A 65 17.60 11.91 4.76
CA LYS A 65 16.98 10.69 4.24
C LYS A 65 16.46 10.94 2.83
N LEU A 66 16.68 9.98 1.94
CA LEU A 66 16.33 10.08 0.54
C LEU A 66 15.52 8.87 0.09
N ASP A 67 14.48 9.13 -0.67
CA ASP A 67 13.75 8.10 -1.40
C ASP A 67 14.28 8.09 -2.84
N CYS A 68 14.29 6.91 -3.46
CA CYS A 68 14.82 6.74 -4.80
C CYS A 68 13.78 6.09 -5.72
N TYR A 69 13.55 6.72 -6.86
CA TYR A 69 12.74 6.15 -7.93
C TYR A 69 13.66 5.51 -8.97
N TYR A 70 13.43 4.23 -9.21
CA TYR A 70 14.14 3.41 -10.19
C TYR A 70 13.17 2.96 -11.28
N LYS A 71 13.67 2.84 -12.51
CA LYS A 71 12.87 2.46 -13.68
C LYS A 71 13.65 1.50 -14.57
N ILE A 72 12.96 0.53 -15.17
CA ILE A 72 13.51 -0.29 -16.26
C ILE A 72 13.73 0.62 -17.48
N ALA A 73 14.82 0.42 -18.21
CA ALA A 73 15.05 1.13 -19.47
C ALA A 73 13.97 0.80 -20.51
N ASP A 74 13.66 1.75 -21.38
CA ASP A 74 12.77 1.57 -22.54
C ASP A 74 11.33 1.11 -22.21
N THR A 75 10.83 1.38 -21.00
CA THR A 75 9.41 1.23 -20.65
C THR A 75 8.66 2.56 -20.78
N ASP A 76 7.62 2.59 -21.59
CA ASP A 76 6.84 3.81 -21.89
C ASP A 76 5.41 3.76 -21.35
N ASN A 77 5.02 2.68 -20.66
CA ASN A 77 3.70 2.59 -20.07
C ASN A 77 3.52 3.65 -18.98
N GLU A 78 2.31 4.19 -18.86
CA GLU A 78 1.96 5.05 -17.74
C GLU A 78 2.10 4.25 -16.43
N GLN A 79 2.72 4.86 -15.41
CA GLN A 79 3.12 4.17 -14.18
C GLN A 79 2.08 4.36 -13.07
N ILE A 80 1.56 3.23 -12.57
CA ILE A 80 0.62 3.16 -11.44
C ILE A 80 1.39 2.99 -10.15
N GLY A 81 1.18 3.87 -9.18
CA GLY A 81 1.73 3.68 -7.84
C GLY A 81 1.04 2.53 -7.10
N VAL A 82 1.79 1.65 -6.46
CA VAL A 82 1.22 0.56 -5.66
C VAL A 82 1.72 0.67 -4.23
N ASP A 83 0.79 0.80 -3.30
CA ASP A 83 1.06 0.93 -1.87
C ASP A 83 1.84 2.19 -1.48
N PHE A 84 1.54 3.30 -2.16
CA PHE A 84 1.90 4.64 -1.69
C PHE A 84 0.98 5.69 -2.30
N ALA A 85 0.74 6.76 -1.55
CA ALA A 85 -0.10 7.86 -1.97
C ALA A 85 0.67 8.83 -2.87
N LYS A 86 0.52 8.67 -4.20
CA LYS A 86 0.99 9.65 -5.18
C LYS A 86 0.27 10.97 -5.00
N ALA A 87 1.02 12.07 -5.05
CA ALA A 87 0.43 13.40 -5.01
C ALA A 87 -0.47 13.66 -6.23
N GLU A 88 -0.08 13.13 -7.40
CA GLU A 88 -0.84 13.19 -8.65
C GLU A 88 -0.68 11.88 -9.45
N GLY A 89 -1.70 11.52 -10.23
CA GLY A 89 -1.72 10.35 -11.11
C GLY A 89 -2.26 9.07 -10.46
N LYS A 90 -2.34 7.99 -11.24
CA LYS A 90 -3.00 6.75 -10.82
C LYS A 90 -2.19 6.01 -9.75
N CYS A 91 -2.87 5.57 -8.69
CA CYS A 91 -2.30 4.67 -7.69
C CYS A 91 -3.37 3.81 -7.01
N PHE A 92 -2.95 2.69 -6.43
CA PHE A 92 -3.69 1.93 -5.43
C PHE A 92 -3.00 2.11 -4.09
N ASP A 93 -3.71 2.63 -3.10
CA ASP A 93 -3.13 2.86 -1.78
C ASP A 93 -4.19 2.92 -0.67
N ASN A 94 -3.73 2.74 0.57
CA ASN A 94 -4.53 2.80 1.79
C ASN A 94 -4.23 4.04 2.65
N HIS A 95 -3.37 4.96 2.20
CA HIS A 95 -2.83 6.03 3.02
C HIS A 95 -3.78 7.23 3.11
N LEU A 96 -3.81 7.93 4.24
CA LEU A 96 -4.65 9.13 4.38
C LEU A 96 -3.89 10.37 3.91
N THR A 97 -4.41 11.06 2.92
CA THR A 97 -3.81 12.28 2.33
C THR A 97 -4.59 13.56 2.63
N GLN A 98 -5.88 13.45 2.90
CA GLN A 98 -6.77 14.61 3.01
C GLN A 98 -6.63 15.33 4.37
N PHE A 99 -6.24 16.60 4.35
CA PHE A 99 -6.14 17.51 5.49
C PHE A 99 -7.48 18.10 5.89
N THR A 100 -8.31 18.52 4.94
CA THR A 100 -9.59 19.18 5.23
C THR A 100 -10.74 18.63 4.39
N TYR A 101 -11.98 18.81 4.86
CA TYR A 101 -13.18 18.24 4.22
C TYR A 101 -13.40 18.66 2.75
N HIS A 102 -12.92 19.83 2.34
CA HIS A 102 -13.09 20.39 0.99
C HIS A 102 -11.80 20.38 0.16
N GLU A 103 -10.74 19.74 0.65
CA GLU A 103 -9.48 19.66 -0.09
C GLU A 103 -9.66 18.81 -1.35
N GLU A 104 -9.19 19.34 -2.48
CA GLU A 104 -9.00 18.57 -3.70
C GLU A 104 -7.72 17.74 -3.54
N ILE A 105 -7.90 16.42 -3.42
CA ILE A 105 -6.82 15.44 -3.40
C ILE A 105 -6.78 14.66 -4.70
N ASN A 106 -5.73 13.86 -4.91
CA ASN A 106 -5.55 13.03 -6.10
C ASN A 106 -6.81 12.19 -6.41
N SER A 107 -7.57 12.62 -7.43
CA SER A 107 -8.82 11.97 -7.82
C SER A 107 -8.62 10.61 -8.50
N GLN A 108 -7.39 10.36 -8.98
CA GLN A 108 -7.00 9.13 -9.68
C GLN A 108 -6.53 8.03 -8.72
N ALA A 109 -6.49 8.30 -7.41
CA ALA A 109 -6.13 7.32 -6.40
C ALA A 109 -7.30 6.38 -6.09
N ILE A 110 -7.08 5.08 -6.20
CA ILE A 110 -7.97 4.04 -5.69
C ILE A 110 -7.68 3.86 -4.22
N ASN A 111 -8.46 4.58 -3.40
CA ASN A 111 -8.24 4.68 -1.97
C ASN A 111 -9.57 4.86 -1.23
N LEU A 112 -9.84 3.97 -0.27
CA LEU A 112 -11.08 3.98 0.50
C LEU A 112 -11.23 5.20 1.42
N ASN A 113 -10.11 5.75 1.92
CA ASN A 113 -10.12 6.98 2.72
C ASN A 113 -10.66 8.16 1.92
N ARG A 114 -10.22 8.30 0.66
CA ARG A 114 -10.68 9.35 -0.26
C ARG A 114 -12.18 9.25 -0.49
N VAL A 115 -12.67 8.09 -0.93
CA VAL A 115 -14.08 7.95 -1.32
C VAL A 115 -15.06 7.94 -0.14
N GLN A 116 -14.57 7.74 1.08
CA GLN A 116 -15.34 7.92 2.31
C GLN A 116 -15.18 9.30 2.94
N ASN A 117 -14.45 10.21 2.28
CA ASN A 117 -14.16 11.57 2.77
C ASN A 117 -13.66 11.53 4.23
N ILE A 118 -12.67 10.66 4.45
CA ILE A 118 -11.86 10.65 5.65
C ILE A 118 -10.77 11.68 5.44
N TYR A 119 -10.71 12.63 6.37
CA TYR A 119 -9.70 13.68 6.42
C TYR A 119 -9.12 13.75 7.83
N ARG A 120 -8.10 14.57 8.06
CA ARG A 120 -7.31 14.63 9.30
C ARG A 120 -8.13 14.68 10.60
N GLU A 121 -9.21 15.46 10.68
CA GLU A 121 -10.04 15.51 11.90
C GLU A 121 -10.82 14.20 12.14
N LYS A 122 -11.01 13.38 11.10
CA LYS A 122 -11.57 12.02 11.15
C LYS A 122 -10.49 10.93 11.08
N TYR A 123 -9.21 11.23 11.35
CA TYR A 123 -8.10 10.28 11.25
C TYR A 123 -8.38 8.92 11.90
N CYS A 124 -9.05 8.90 13.06
CA CYS A 124 -9.37 7.67 13.78
C CYS A 124 -10.37 6.74 13.06
N LYS A 125 -11.04 7.22 12.01
CA LYS A 125 -11.98 6.45 11.18
C LYS A 125 -11.36 5.95 9.87
N LYS A 126 -10.06 6.17 9.66
CA LYS A 126 -9.40 5.83 8.40
C LYS A 126 -9.48 4.33 8.12
N TYR A 127 -9.52 3.97 6.84
CA TYR A 127 -9.12 2.65 6.36
C TYR A 127 -7.63 2.50 6.64
N ASN A 128 -7.29 1.48 7.42
CA ASN A 128 -5.95 1.22 7.93
C ASN A 128 -5.54 -0.25 7.71
N LEU A 129 -6.19 -0.92 6.77
CA LEU A 129 -5.83 -2.27 6.33
C LEU A 129 -4.96 -2.16 5.08
N SER A 130 -4.32 -3.25 4.68
CA SER A 130 -3.36 -3.32 3.57
C SER A 130 -3.94 -2.97 2.20
N THR A 131 -3.07 -2.52 1.30
CA THR A 131 -3.39 -2.36 -0.13
C THR A 131 -3.76 -3.72 -0.75
N VAL A 132 -3.15 -4.82 -0.27
CA VAL A 132 -3.52 -6.19 -0.63
C VAL A 132 -4.99 -6.47 -0.34
N LEU A 133 -5.50 -6.17 0.86
CA LEU A 133 -6.91 -6.42 1.21
C LEU A 133 -7.87 -5.56 0.38
N LEU A 134 -7.48 -4.33 0.05
CA LEU A 134 -8.21 -3.48 -0.88
C LEU A 134 -8.35 -4.17 -2.25
N LEU A 135 -7.24 -4.62 -2.83
CA LEU A 135 -7.22 -5.27 -4.15
C LEU A 135 -7.94 -6.62 -4.15
N TRP A 136 -7.71 -7.43 -3.11
CA TRP A 136 -8.35 -8.73 -2.92
C TRP A 136 -9.86 -8.62 -2.97
N SER A 137 -10.37 -7.60 -2.29
CA SER A 137 -11.78 -7.29 -2.24
C SER A 137 -12.30 -6.65 -3.53
N LEU A 138 -11.55 -5.71 -4.11
CA LEU A 138 -11.95 -4.94 -5.29
C LEU A 138 -12.14 -5.82 -6.53
N TYR A 139 -11.23 -6.79 -6.71
CA TYR A 139 -11.24 -7.71 -7.85
C TYR A 139 -11.87 -9.06 -7.56
N ASP A 140 -12.58 -9.19 -6.43
CA ASP A 140 -13.35 -10.39 -6.08
C ASP A 140 -12.52 -11.68 -6.08
N LEU A 141 -11.29 -11.61 -5.55
CA LEU A 141 -10.47 -12.79 -5.28
C LEU A 141 -11.16 -13.71 -4.27
N PRO A 142 -10.78 -15.01 -4.17
CA PRO A 142 -11.45 -15.97 -3.29
C PRO A 142 -11.61 -15.43 -1.86
N LYS A 143 -12.83 -15.47 -1.34
CA LYS A 143 -13.19 -14.94 -0.01
C LYS A 143 -13.63 -16.00 0.98
N THR A 144 -13.83 -17.23 0.51
CA THR A 144 -14.35 -18.33 1.33
C THR A 144 -13.54 -19.59 1.15
N LYS A 145 -13.52 -20.43 2.17
CA LYS A 145 -12.74 -21.69 2.21
C LYS A 145 -11.25 -21.41 2.00
N LEU A 146 -10.77 -20.32 2.58
CA LEU A 146 -9.35 -19.99 2.57
C LEU A 146 -8.62 -20.91 3.55
N THR A 147 -7.36 -21.21 3.27
CA THR A 147 -6.50 -21.85 4.26
C THR A 147 -6.24 -20.90 5.43
N ASP A 148 -6.01 -21.47 6.62
CA ASP A 148 -5.70 -20.70 7.83
C ASP A 148 -4.44 -19.85 7.61
N GLU A 149 -3.45 -20.38 6.91
CA GLU A 149 -2.21 -19.69 6.57
C GLU A 149 -2.44 -18.50 5.64
N LEU A 150 -3.31 -18.62 4.64
CA LEU A 150 -3.64 -17.50 3.75
C LEU A 150 -4.45 -16.43 4.49
N MET A 151 -5.40 -16.81 5.33
CA MET A 151 -6.13 -15.84 6.16
C MET A 151 -5.17 -15.09 7.10
N MET A 152 -4.25 -15.83 7.73
CA MET A 152 -3.22 -15.25 8.59
C MET A 152 -2.32 -14.28 7.81
N LEU A 153 -1.90 -14.64 6.59
CA LEU A 153 -1.12 -13.78 5.70
C LEU A 153 -1.86 -12.48 5.36
N LEU A 154 -3.09 -12.59 4.86
CA LEU A 154 -3.89 -11.43 4.43
C LEU A 154 -4.15 -10.43 5.57
N ILE A 155 -4.38 -10.92 6.79
CA ILE A 155 -4.63 -10.09 7.98
C ILE A 155 -3.32 -9.54 8.56
N ALA A 156 -2.19 -10.25 8.43
CA ALA A 156 -0.90 -9.84 8.99
C ALA A 156 -0.19 -8.72 8.19
N ILE A 157 -0.43 -8.64 6.89
CA ILE A 157 0.20 -7.65 5.99
C ILE A 157 -0.16 -6.21 6.40
N ASP A 158 0.83 -5.32 6.31
CA ASP A 158 0.77 -3.90 6.75
C ASP A 158 0.23 -3.70 8.19
N SER A 159 0.40 -4.72 9.05
CA SER A 159 -0.17 -4.72 10.40
C SER A 159 -1.68 -4.47 10.42
N SER A 160 -2.42 -4.98 9.42
CA SER A 160 -3.87 -4.81 9.33
C SER A 160 -4.55 -5.26 10.63
N ASP A 161 -4.05 -6.35 11.25
CA ASP A 161 -4.45 -6.88 12.57
C ASP A 161 -4.42 -5.86 13.73
N ALA A 162 -3.61 -4.80 13.62
CA ALA A 162 -3.37 -3.90 14.74
C ALA A 162 -4.65 -3.19 15.20
N GLY A 163 -5.55 -2.84 14.29
CA GLY A 163 -6.81 -2.15 14.63
C GLY A 163 -7.69 -2.95 15.59
N PHE A 164 -7.72 -4.27 15.41
CA PHE A 164 -8.53 -5.20 16.20
C PHE A 164 -7.96 -5.42 17.62
N TYR A 165 -6.63 -5.50 17.76
CA TYR A 165 -6.01 -5.85 19.03
C TYR A 165 -5.46 -4.67 19.86
N THR A 166 -5.59 -3.42 19.41
CA THR A 166 -4.99 -2.27 20.12
C THR A 166 -5.89 -1.72 21.24
N ASP A 167 -7.08 -1.23 20.90
CA ASP A 167 -8.03 -0.64 21.86
C ASP A 167 -9.46 -0.99 21.42
N LYS A 168 -10.31 -1.37 22.37
CA LYS A 168 -11.70 -1.77 22.12
C LYS A 168 -12.52 -0.73 21.35
N ARG A 169 -12.15 0.56 21.45
CA ARG A 169 -12.82 1.66 20.74
C ARG A 169 -12.57 1.63 19.23
N TRP A 170 -11.50 0.96 18.78
CA TRP A 170 -11.11 0.86 17.37
C TRP A 170 -11.62 -0.41 16.69
N VAL A 171 -11.96 -1.44 17.47
CA VAL A 171 -12.49 -2.72 16.96
C VAL A 171 -13.67 -2.52 16.03
N GLY A 172 -14.67 -1.70 16.40
CA GLY A 172 -15.83 -1.47 15.53
C GLY A 172 -15.49 -0.78 14.20
N ILE A 173 -14.40 0.00 14.14
CA ILE A 173 -13.93 0.63 12.89
C ILE A 173 -13.22 -0.41 12.03
N HIS A 174 -12.40 -1.25 12.64
CA HIS A 174 -11.74 -2.38 11.99
C HIS A 174 -12.76 -3.35 11.38
N GLU A 175 -13.74 -3.78 12.17
CA GLU A 175 -14.82 -4.67 11.73
C GLU A 175 -15.66 -4.05 10.61
N TYR A 176 -15.93 -2.75 10.68
CA TYR A 176 -16.61 -2.03 9.60
C TYR A 176 -15.83 -2.14 8.29
N TRP A 177 -14.52 -1.93 8.29
CA TRP A 177 -13.73 -2.04 7.06
C TRP A 177 -13.70 -3.47 6.51
N ILE A 178 -13.45 -4.48 7.35
CA ILE A 178 -13.39 -5.88 6.88
C ILE A 178 -14.75 -6.38 6.39
N ASN A 179 -15.81 -6.20 7.19
CA ASN A 179 -17.11 -6.79 6.90
C ASN A 179 -18.00 -5.87 6.04
N GLU A 180 -18.16 -4.62 6.46
CA GLU A 180 -19.14 -3.72 5.84
C GLU A 180 -18.64 -3.09 4.53
N VAL A 181 -17.33 -3.02 4.33
CA VAL A 181 -16.73 -2.44 3.12
C VAL A 181 -16.11 -3.51 2.23
N LEU A 182 -15.13 -4.25 2.76
CA LEU A 182 -14.39 -5.24 1.98
C LEU A 182 -15.18 -6.53 1.74
N ASP A 183 -16.28 -6.78 2.48
CA ASP A 183 -17.08 -8.00 2.32
C ASP A 183 -16.24 -9.27 2.55
N LEU A 184 -15.46 -9.29 3.64
CA LEU A 184 -14.57 -10.39 4.03
C LEU A 184 -14.96 -10.98 5.40
N PRO A 185 -16.21 -11.46 5.61
CA PRO A 185 -16.67 -11.96 6.91
C PRO A 185 -15.87 -13.15 7.44
N GLU A 186 -15.39 -14.04 6.56
CA GLU A 186 -14.59 -15.21 6.97
C GLU A 186 -13.26 -14.80 7.62
N LEU A 187 -12.60 -13.75 7.09
CA LEU A 187 -11.39 -13.19 7.71
C LEU A 187 -11.69 -12.59 9.09
N LEU A 188 -12.83 -11.93 9.25
CA LEU A 188 -13.21 -11.36 10.55
C LEU A 188 -13.49 -12.44 11.59
N GLU A 189 -14.20 -13.51 11.23
CA GLU A 189 -14.43 -14.64 12.13
C GLU A 189 -13.13 -15.37 12.47
N PHE A 190 -12.24 -15.52 11.50
CA PHE A 190 -10.90 -16.04 11.72
C PHE A 190 -10.13 -15.17 12.73
N GLU A 191 -10.04 -13.86 12.51
CA GLU A 191 -9.36 -12.92 13.42
C GLU A 191 -9.94 -12.96 14.84
N ARG A 192 -11.28 -13.06 14.99
CA ARG A 192 -11.96 -13.20 16.29
C ARG A 192 -11.58 -14.46 17.07
N SER A 193 -11.22 -15.53 16.36
CA SER A 193 -10.80 -16.79 16.96
C SER A 193 -9.30 -16.86 17.29
N HIS A 194 -8.52 -15.86 16.87
CA HIS A 194 -7.08 -15.76 17.09
C HIS A 194 -6.70 -14.64 18.05
N THR A 195 -5.51 -14.77 18.63
CA THR A 195 -4.92 -13.75 19.49
C THR A 195 -3.89 -12.93 18.71
N LYS A 196 -3.61 -11.72 19.22
CA LYS A 196 -2.51 -10.89 18.70
C LYS A 196 -1.17 -11.64 18.65
N GLU A 197 -0.92 -12.56 19.59
CA GLU A 197 0.34 -13.28 19.63
C GLU A 197 0.45 -14.34 18.52
N ASP A 198 -0.68 -14.89 18.06
CA ASP A 198 -0.69 -15.80 16.91
C ASP A 198 -0.21 -15.07 15.65
N PHE A 199 -0.75 -13.87 15.39
CA PHE A 199 -0.29 -13.00 14.30
C PHE A 199 1.17 -12.55 14.47
N ASN A 200 1.59 -12.18 15.68
CA ASN A 200 2.99 -11.82 15.92
C ASN A 200 3.95 -12.99 15.67
N LYS A 201 3.55 -14.20 16.06
CA LYS A 201 4.34 -15.42 15.83
C LYS A 201 4.45 -15.70 14.35
N PHE A 202 3.33 -15.70 13.64
CA PHE A 202 3.30 -15.89 12.19
C PHE A 202 4.18 -14.86 11.45
N LYS A 203 4.05 -13.57 11.79
CA LYS A 203 4.89 -12.50 11.22
C LYS A 203 6.38 -12.74 11.46
N ARG A 204 6.78 -13.31 12.60
CA ARG A 204 8.20 -13.64 12.86
C ARG A 204 8.66 -14.84 12.05
N GLU A 205 7.81 -15.86 11.92
CA GLU A 205 8.14 -17.11 11.20
C GLU A 205 8.30 -16.88 9.70
N LEU A 206 7.43 -16.09 9.08
CA LEU A 206 7.56 -15.68 7.67
C LEU A 206 8.52 -14.52 7.44
N GLY A 207 9.17 -14.03 8.50
CA GLY A 207 10.03 -12.88 8.42
C GLY A 207 9.31 -11.65 7.83
N LEU A 208 8.07 -11.38 8.22
CA LEU A 208 7.25 -10.19 7.92
C LEU A 208 7.33 -9.16 9.05
N VAL A 209 8.55 -8.94 9.57
CA VAL A 209 8.80 -8.01 10.67
C VAL A 209 9.07 -6.63 10.11
N LYS A 210 8.23 -5.67 10.48
CA LYS A 210 8.36 -4.26 10.06
C LYS A 210 9.80 -3.76 10.18
N GLY A 211 10.35 -3.27 9.07
CA GLY A 211 11.70 -2.72 8.99
C GLY A 211 12.82 -3.75 8.85
N ARG A 212 12.51 -5.03 8.65
CA ARG A 212 13.48 -6.07 8.26
C ARG A 212 13.20 -6.54 6.84
N SER A 213 11.95 -6.97 6.60
CA SER A 213 11.42 -7.52 5.35
C SER A 213 11.26 -6.44 4.29
N LYS A 214 12.34 -6.13 3.60
CA LYS A 214 12.38 -4.98 2.69
C LYS A 214 12.82 -5.39 1.29
N ILE A 215 12.34 -4.64 0.32
CA ILE A 215 12.77 -4.70 -1.07
C ILE A 215 13.70 -3.51 -1.30
N TRP A 216 14.86 -3.77 -1.92
CA TRP A 216 15.83 -2.73 -2.24
C TRP A 216 16.42 -2.95 -3.62
N VAL A 217 17.14 -1.97 -4.13
CA VAL A 217 17.93 -2.10 -5.36
C VAL A 217 19.40 -2.32 -5.03
N GLU A 218 20.00 -3.35 -5.62
CA GLU A 218 21.42 -3.65 -5.54
C GLU A 218 21.93 -4.09 -6.92
N ASP A 219 23.02 -3.49 -7.40
CA ASP A 219 23.58 -3.75 -8.73
C ASP A 219 22.53 -3.74 -9.85
N LYS A 220 21.63 -2.75 -9.79
CA LYS A 220 20.48 -2.56 -10.68
C LYS A 220 19.44 -3.69 -10.65
N LYS A 221 19.48 -4.62 -9.70
CA LYS A 221 18.47 -5.65 -9.52
C LYS A 221 17.65 -5.35 -8.27
N LEU A 222 16.38 -5.75 -8.29
CA LEU A 222 15.59 -5.79 -7.07
C LEU A 222 16.04 -7.00 -6.24
N CYS A 223 16.20 -6.76 -4.94
CA CYS A 223 16.57 -7.76 -3.95
C CYS A 223 15.61 -7.68 -2.78
N THR A 224 15.45 -8.78 -2.06
CA THR A 224 14.59 -8.86 -0.87
C THR A 224 15.10 -9.93 0.08
N ASP A 225 14.82 -9.73 1.36
CA ASP A 225 14.97 -10.75 2.41
C ASP A 225 13.62 -11.38 2.80
N ILE A 226 12.54 -11.02 2.09
CA ILE A 226 11.24 -11.69 2.18
C ILE A 226 11.38 -13.11 1.63
N ASP A 227 10.88 -14.09 2.36
CA ASP A 227 10.80 -15.49 1.91
C ASP A 227 9.70 -15.66 0.86
N LEU A 228 10.05 -15.36 -0.41
CA LEU A 228 9.10 -15.42 -1.53
C LEU A 228 8.57 -16.84 -1.77
N GLU A 229 9.38 -17.86 -1.49
CA GLU A 229 8.98 -19.27 -1.67
C GLU A 229 7.91 -19.63 -0.64
N ALA A 230 8.14 -19.35 0.65
CA ALA A 230 7.14 -19.61 1.69
C ALA A 230 5.83 -18.84 1.46
N VAL A 231 5.91 -17.57 1.01
CA VAL A 231 4.69 -16.81 0.69
C VAL A 231 3.96 -17.40 -0.52
N ASN A 232 4.67 -17.83 -1.57
CA ASN A 232 4.06 -18.49 -2.72
C ASN A 232 3.41 -19.83 -2.35
N GLU A 233 4.05 -20.63 -1.49
CA GLU A 233 3.46 -21.87 -0.97
C GLU A 233 2.11 -21.63 -0.30
N ILE A 234 1.96 -20.55 0.48
CA ILE A 234 0.69 -20.16 1.10
C ILE A 234 -0.35 -19.77 0.04
N LEU A 235 0.04 -18.99 -0.97
CA LEU A 235 -0.86 -18.49 -2.02
C LEU A 235 -1.41 -19.62 -2.91
N TRP A 236 -0.59 -20.62 -3.24
CA TRP A 236 -0.93 -21.68 -4.20
C TRP A 236 -2.05 -22.62 -3.76
N TRP A 237 -2.39 -22.66 -2.47
CA TRP A 237 -3.51 -23.47 -1.99
C TRP A 237 -4.87 -22.93 -2.42
N ASN A 238 -4.97 -21.62 -2.69
CA ASN A 238 -6.24 -20.97 -2.99
C ASN A 238 -6.21 -20.12 -4.25
N THR A 239 -5.03 -19.81 -4.80
CA THR A 239 -4.88 -18.88 -5.94
C THR A 239 -3.75 -19.29 -6.88
N ASP A 240 -3.81 -18.82 -8.12
CA ASP A 240 -2.70 -18.89 -9.09
C ASP A 240 -1.82 -17.61 -9.08
N ILE A 241 -1.87 -16.84 -7.98
CA ILE A 241 -1.06 -15.64 -7.81
C ILE A 241 0.34 -16.06 -7.36
N GLU A 242 1.35 -15.49 -8.00
CA GLU A 242 2.75 -15.73 -7.69
C GLU A 242 3.47 -14.39 -7.48
N ILE A 243 4.11 -14.22 -6.34
CA ILE A 243 5.02 -13.10 -6.11
C ILE A 243 6.42 -13.45 -6.62
N LYS A 244 6.99 -12.51 -7.36
CA LYS A 244 8.37 -12.59 -7.85
C LYS A 244 8.94 -11.20 -8.10
N LEU A 245 10.24 -11.05 -7.89
CA LEU A 245 10.94 -9.85 -8.31
C LEU A 245 11.26 -9.93 -9.81
N PRO A 246 11.09 -8.84 -10.58
CA PRO A 246 11.50 -8.80 -11.97
C PRO A 246 13.01 -9.02 -12.14
N GLU A 247 13.39 -9.80 -13.15
CA GLU A 247 14.80 -10.04 -13.49
C GLU A 247 15.45 -8.87 -14.26
N ALA A 248 14.68 -7.85 -14.65
CA ALA A 248 15.15 -6.71 -15.41
C ALA A 248 16.13 -5.83 -14.61
N GLU A 249 16.86 -4.96 -15.32
CA GLU A 249 17.71 -3.94 -14.67
C GLU A 249 16.95 -2.64 -14.39
N PHE A 250 17.11 -2.13 -13.18
CA PHE A 250 16.51 -0.94 -12.64
C PHE A 250 17.54 0.19 -12.54
N TYR A 251 17.26 1.29 -13.21
CA TYR A 251 18.11 2.47 -13.28
C TYR A 251 17.50 3.59 -12.47
N ARG A 252 18.30 4.23 -11.62
CA ARG A 252 17.85 5.38 -10.84
C ARG A 252 17.43 6.51 -11.77
N ASN A 253 16.20 6.97 -11.62
CA ASN A 253 15.55 7.97 -12.46
C ASN A 253 15.07 9.19 -11.63
N GLY A 254 14.93 9.06 -10.31
CA GLY A 254 14.62 10.19 -9.44
C GLY A 254 15.16 10.03 -8.02
N ILE A 255 15.39 11.16 -7.35
CA ILE A 255 15.76 11.26 -5.94
C ILE A 255 14.82 12.26 -5.28
N TYR A 256 14.33 11.91 -4.10
CA TYR A 256 13.36 12.71 -3.35
C TYR A 256 13.83 12.84 -1.91
N LYS A 257 13.58 13.98 -1.28
CA LYS A 257 13.82 14.17 0.15
C LYS A 257 12.69 13.49 0.92
N ASP A 258 13.06 12.52 1.77
CA ASP A 258 12.15 11.92 2.75
C ASP A 258 12.06 12.84 3.97
N ASN A 259 10.91 13.50 4.09
CA ASN A 259 10.63 14.45 5.15
C ASN A 259 9.45 13.97 6.00
N ILE A 260 9.62 14.00 7.33
CA ILE A 260 8.49 13.92 8.26
C ILE A 260 8.25 15.31 8.84
N VAL A 261 7.10 15.89 8.53
CA VAL A 261 6.72 17.23 8.98
C VAL A 261 5.63 17.14 10.03
N ASN A 262 5.86 17.77 11.18
CA ASN A 262 4.83 17.97 12.19
C ASN A 262 3.83 19.02 11.69
N ILE A 263 2.57 18.63 11.56
CA ILE A 263 1.52 19.50 11.06
C ILE A 263 1.12 20.50 12.15
N GLN A 264 1.35 21.79 11.87
CA GLN A 264 0.90 22.89 12.71
C GLN A 264 -0.38 23.52 12.14
N GLY A 265 -1.32 23.89 13.01
CA GLY A 265 -2.57 24.55 12.60
C GLY A 265 -3.48 23.70 11.70
N PHE A 266 -4.09 24.34 10.71
CA PHE A 266 -5.07 23.75 9.78
C PHE A 266 -4.63 24.01 8.33
N PRO A 267 -3.61 23.29 7.83
CA PRO A 267 -3.21 23.39 6.43
C PRO A 267 -4.39 23.05 5.53
N SER A 268 -4.57 23.82 4.45
CA SER A 268 -5.63 23.57 3.49
C SER A 268 -5.29 22.46 2.50
N SER A 269 -3.99 22.20 2.29
CA SER A 269 -3.48 21.13 1.44
C SER A 269 -2.00 20.83 1.70
N ILE A 270 -1.49 19.75 1.09
CA ILE A 270 -0.06 19.43 1.10
C ILE A 270 0.83 20.57 0.58
N LYS A 271 0.32 21.39 -0.37
CA LYS A 271 1.07 22.51 -0.97
C LYS A 271 1.37 23.65 0.00
N THR A 272 0.73 23.65 1.18
CA THR A 272 1.08 24.58 2.27
C THR A 272 2.26 24.11 3.12
N ILE A 273 2.68 22.86 2.94
CA ILE A 273 3.73 22.19 3.71
C ILE A 273 4.95 21.86 2.83
N CYS A 274 4.72 21.46 1.59
CA CYS A 274 5.74 21.02 0.65
C CYS A 274 5.43 21.58 -0.74
N ASP A 275 6.43 22.18 -1.40
CA ASP A 275 6.25 22.84 -2.70
C ASP A 275 6.06 21.81 -3.83
N ASN A 276 6.87 20.75 -3.83
CA ASN A 276 6.89 19.72 -4.89
C ASN A 276 6.72 18.29 -4.32
N PRO A 277 5.55 17.94 -3.77
CA PRO A 277 5.31 16.60 -3.25
C PRO A 277 5.19 15.60 -4.40
N PHE A 278 6.01 14.54 -4.40
CA PHE A 278 5.85 13.39 -5.28
C PHE A 278 4.85 12.38 -4.68
N SER A 279 5.00 12.11 -3.39
CA SER A 279 4.09 11.31 -2.59
C SER A 279 4.01 11.84 -1.17
N TYR A 280 2.88 11.62 -0.51
CA TYR A 280 2.72 12.01 0.89
C TYR A 280 1.63 11.21 1.59
N ALA A 281 1.79 11.01 2.88
CA ALA A 281 0.82 10.30 3.71
C ALA A 281 0.83 10.81 5.14
N MET A 282 -0.35 10.93 5.75
CA MET A 282 -0.47 11.17 7.19
C MET A 282 -0.10 9.91 7.96
N THR A 283 1.05 9.95 8.63
CA THR A 283 1.51 8.87 9.52
C THR A 283 0.89 8.97 10.91
N SER A 284 0.38 10.15 11.27
CA SER A 284 -0.50 10.38 12.41
C SER A 284 -1.43 11.57 12.14
N LYS A 285 -2.37 11.84 13.04
CA LYS A 285 -3.20 13.05 12.97
C LYS A 285 -2.39 14.36 12.89
N TYR A 286 -1.15 14.36 13.39
CA TYR A 286 -0.32 15.56 13.52
C TYR A 286 1.02 15.45 12.78
N ALA A 287 1.20 14.45 11.93
CA ALA A 287 2.44 14.28 11.17
C ALA A 287 2.14 13.78 9.75
N VAL A 288 2.84 14.33 8.78
CA VAL A 288 2.81 13.90 7.38
C VAL A 288 4.22 13.49 6.96
N ALA A 289 4.35 12.32 6.36
CA ALA A 289 5.54 11.92 5.63
C ALA A 289 5.39 12.38 4.18
N VAL A 290 6.44 12.94 3.60
CA VAL A 290 6.45 13.52 2.26
C VAL A 290 7.74 13.16 1.57
N SER A 291 7.63 12.61 0.37
CA SER A 291 8.74 12.48 -0.57
C SER A 291 8.70 13.70 -1.47
N GLU A 292 9.61 14.64 -1.26
CA GLU A 292 9.68 15.90 -2.01
C GLU A 292 10.68 15.80 -3.15
N GLN A 293 10.25 16.14 -4.37
CA GLN A 293 11.13 16.11 -5.53
C GLN A 293 12.22 17.17 -5.42
N VAL A 294 13.48 16.74 -5.54
CA VAL A 294 14.63 17.64 -5.64
C VAL A 294 14.75 18.07 -7.09
N MET A 295 14.68 19.39 -7.35
CA MET A 295 14.85 19.99 -8.69
C MET A 295 16.19 19.63 -9.32
#